data_AF-A0A920QW60-F1
#
_entry.id   AF-A0A920QW60-F1
#
_cell.length_a   1.000
_cell.length_b   1.000
_cell.length_c   1.000
_cell.angle_alpha   90.00
_cell.angle_beta   90.00
_cell.angle_gamma   90.00
#
_symmetry.space_group_name_H-M   'P 1'
#
loop_
_entity.id
_entity.type
_entity.pdbx_description
1 polymer ?
#
loop_
_entity_poly.entity_id
_entity_poly.type
_entity_poly.pdbx_seq_one_letter_code
_entity_poly.pdbx_strand_id
1 'polypeptide(L)'
;MLSSMTPTILRTDDQVAVLGTPGGSQIITMVFLAGLAWIEGSDAADMAGRPRFHHQYFPDRIFFEPASLTTAEQASWKPWGTP
;
A
#
# COMPACT_ATOMS: atom_id res chain seq x y z
N MET A 1 2.27 -14.85 -18.31
CA MET A 1 1.80 -14.04 -17.16
C MET A 1 2.96 -13.14 -16.73
N LEU A 2 2.70 -11.84 -16.54
CA LEU A 2 3.68 -10.89 -16.00
C LEU A 2 3.50 -10.80 -14.49
N SER A 3 4.60 -10.67 -13.74
CA SER A 3 4.59 -10.66 -12.28
C SER A 3 4.37 -9.25 -11.71
N SER A 4 3.64 -9.16 -10.59
CA SER A 4 3.52 -7.94 -9.75
C SER A 4 4.57 -7.87 -8.63
N MET A 5 5.50 -8.83 -8.55
CA MET A 5 6.56 -8.81 -7.55
C MET A 5 7.38 -7.52 -7.64
N THR A 6 7.47 -6.81 -6.52
CA THR A 6 8.16 -5.51 -6.42
C THR A 6 9.20 -5.53 -5.28
N PRO A 7 10.22 -6.41 -5.34
CA PRO A 7 11.29 -6.37 -4.35
C PRO A 7 11.99 -5.01 -4.42
N THR A 8 12.06 -4.30 -3.29
CA THR A 8 12.49 -2.89 -3.26
C THR A 8 13.53 -2.66 -2.18
N ILE A 9 14.55 -1.86 -2.49
CA ILE A 9 15.53 -1.36 -1.53
C ILE A 9 15.45 0.17 -1.55
N LEU A 10 15.18 0.76 -0.39
CA LEU A 10 15.22 2.21 -0.17
C LEU A 10 16.46 2.54 0.66
N ARG A 11 17.14 3.64 0.32
CA ARG A 11 18.41 4.01 0.95
C ARG A 11 18.58 5.52 1.07
N THR A 12 19.04 5.96 2.23
CA THR A 12 19.70 7.26 2.44
C THR A 12 21.17 7.03 2.83
N ASP A 13 21.90 8.08 3.17
CA ASP A 13 23.28 7.94 3.67
C ASP A 13 23.34 7.16 4.99
N ASP A 14 22.34 7.34 5.86
CA ASP A 14 22.32 6.79 7.22
C ASP A 14 21.38 5.60 7.42
N GLN A 15 20.50 5.30 6.45
CA GLN A 15 19.45 4.29 6.61
C GLN A 15 19.23 3.45 5.35
N VAL A 16 18.83 2.19 5.56
CA VAL A 16 18.43 1.27 4.49
C VAL A 16 17.16 0.53 4.92
N ALA A 17 16.21 0.40 4.00
CA ALA A 17 15.03 -0.45 4.14
C ALA A 17 14.93 -1.44 2.98
N VAL A 18 14.63 -2.70 3.29
CA VAL A 18 14.45 -3.77 2.29
C VAL A 18 13.00 -4.26 2.40
N LEU A 19 12.24 -4.09 1.32
CA LEU A 19 10.80 -4.26 1.29
C LEU A 19 10.38 -5.36 0.32
N GLY A 20 9.37 -6.12 0.75
CA GLY A 20 8.70 -7.12 -0.06
C GLY A 20 7.50 -7.69 0.68
N THR A 21 6.56 -8.24 -0.07
CA THR A 21 5.38 -8.93 0.47
C THR A 21 4.82 -9.90 -0.58
N PRO A 22 4.19 -11.02 -0.19
CA PRO A 22 3.27 -11.75 -1.07
C PRO A 22 1.97 -10.94 -1.25
N GLY A 23 1.10 -11.36 -2.18
CA GLY A 23 -0.24 -10.75 -2.32
C GLY A 23 -0.78 -10.57 -3.75
N GLY A 24 -0.12 -11.12 -4.77
CA GLY A 24 -0.59 -10.99 -6.16
C GLY A 24 -0.60 -9.53 -6.63
N SER A 25 -1.75 -9.05 -7.13
CA SER A 25 -1.93 -7.66 -7.58
C SER A 25 -1.71 -6.62 -6.47
N GLN A 26 -1.85 -7.02 -5.20
CA GLN A 26 -1.71 -6.13 -4.05
C GLN A 26 -0.24 -5.79 -3.73
N ILE A 27 0.73 -6.57 -4.24
CA ILE A 27 2.15 -6.44 -3.88
C ILE A 27 2.65 -5.00 -4.13
N ILE A 28 2.30 -4.44 -5.28
CA ILE A 28 2.76 -3.10 -5.69
C ILE A 28 2.29 -2.05 -4.69
N THR A 29 0.99 -2.02 -4.36
CA THR A 29 0.43 -1.02 -3.45
C THR A 29 0.96 -1.19 -2.03
N MET A 30 1.11 -2.43 -1.55
CA MET A 30 1.62 -2.68 -0.20
C MET A 30 3.07 -2.25 -0.04
N VAL A 31 3.93 -2.53 -1.02
CA VAL A 31 5.33 -2.06 -1.00
C VAL A 31 5.38 -0.53 -1.07
N PHE A 32 4.52 0.09 -1.89
CA PHE A 32 4.42 1.54 -1.98
C PHE A 32 4.02 2.18 -0.64
N LEU A 33 2.99 1.67 0.05
CA LEU A 33 2.56 2.16 1.36
C LEU A 33 3.66 2.02 2.42
N ALA A 34 4.39 0.90 2.43
CA ALA A 34 5.54 0.73 3.32
C ALA A 34 6.65 1.75 3.03
N GLY A 35 6.91 2.06 1.75
CA GLY A 35 7.85 3.11 1.35
C GLY A 35 7.44 4.51 1.82
N LEU A 36 6.15 4.85 1.78
CA LEU A 36 5.63 6.11 2.34
C LEU A 36 5.83 6.18 3.85
N ALA A 37 5.52 5.11 4.58
CA ALA A 37 5.76 5.04 6.02
C ALA A 37 7.25 5.22 6.36
N TRP A 38 8.15 4.63 5.56
CA TRP A 38 9.59 4.83 5.72
C TRP A 38 10.01 6.30 5.54
N ILE A 39 9.44 7.00 4.54
CA ILE A 39 9.69 8.43 4.32
C ILE A 39 9.21 9.27 5.53
N GLU A 40 8.16 8.83 6.22
CA GLU A 40 7.67 9.43 7.47
C GLU A 40 8.54 9.08 8.70
N GLY A 41 9.60 8.27 8.53
CA GLY A 41 10.53 7.90 9.59
C GLY A 41 10.08 6.70 10.44
N SER A 42 9.11 5.92 9.96
CA SER A 42 8.66 4.69 10.63
C SER A 42 9.76 3.63 10.68
N ASP A 43 9.74 2.82 11.74
CA ASP A 43 10.52 1.60 11.82
C ASP A 43 9.87 0.44 11.04
N ALA A 44 10.59 -0.67 10.90
CA ALA A 44 10.13 -1.83 10.14
C ALA A 44 8.84 -2.46 10.69
N ALA A 45 8.61 -2.40 12.01
CA ALA A 45 7.43 -2.99 12.62
C ALA A 45 6.19 -2.15 12.33
N ASP A 46 6.31 -0.83 12.45
CA ASP A 46 5.25 0.11 12.08
C ASP A 46 4.95 0.06 10.57
N MET A 47 5.99 0.06 9.72
CA MET A 47 5.82 -0.09 8.27
C MET A 47 5.05 -1.36 7.89
N ALA A 48 5.34 -2.49 8.55
CA ALA A 48 4.66 -3.76 8.28
C ALA A 48 3.24 -3.80 8.87
N GLY A 49 3.03 -3.19 10.04
CA GLY A 49 1.80 -3.27 10.83
C GLY A 49 0.76 -2.20 10.53
N ARG A 50 1.10 -1.14 9.78
CA ARG A 50 0.15 -0.10 9.36
C ARG A 50 -1.01 -0.69 8.54
N PRO A 51 -2.27 -0.31 8.85
CA PRO A 51 -3.44 -0.73 8.06
C PRO A 51 -3.30 -0.35 6.59
N ARG A 52 -3.66 -1.28 5.70
CA ARG A 52 -3.46 -1.14 4.26
C ARG A 52 -4.75 -0.88 3.50
N PHE A 53 -4.62 -0.22 2.36
CA PHE A 53 -5.67 -0.11 1.35
C PHE A 53 -5.11 -0.39 -0.05
N HIS A 54 -6.00 -0.73 -0.98
CA HIS A 54 -5.63 -1.17 -2.32
C HIS A 54 -6.74 -0.87 -3.32
N HIS A 55 -6.34 -0.38 -4.50
CA HIS A 55 -7.17 -0.28 -5.68
C HIS A 55 -6.33 -0.76 -6.87
N GLN A 56 -6.97 -1.47 -7.80
CA GLN A 56 -6.29 -2.12 -8.93
C GLN A 56 -7.01 -1.85 -10.25
N TYR A 57 -7.65 -0.69 -10.37
CA TYR A 57 -8.52 -0.32 -11.48
C TYR A 57 -9.79 -1.19 -11.58
N PHE A 58 -9.64 -2.48 -11.85
CA PHE A 58 -10.74 -3.44 -11.92
C PHE A 58 -10.58 -4.57 -10.89
N PRO A 59 -11.61 -4.89 -10.10
CA PRO A 59 -12.90 -4.18 -10.01
C PRO A 59 -12.73 -2.77 -9.44
N ASP A 60 -13.58 -1.83 -9.86
CA ASP A 60 -13.55 -0.46 -9.34
C ASP A 60 -14.13 -0.40 -7.93
N ARG A 61 -13.27 -0.72 -6.97
CA ARG A 61 -13.54 -0.65 -5.54
C ARG A 61 -12.23 -0.51 -4.79
N ILE A 62 -12.26 0.19 -3.68
CA ILE A 62 -11.15 0.23 -2.75
C ILE A 62 -11.31 -0.95 -1.78
N PHE A 63 -10.26 -1.78 -1.69
CA PHE A 63 -10.10 -2.77 -0.64
C PHE A 63 -9.31 -2.15 0.49
N PHE A 64 -9.71 -2.35 1.73
CA PHE A 64 -9.06 -1.69 2.86
C PHE A 64 -9.24 -2.50 4.14
N GLU A 65 -8.22 -2.47 5.00
CA GLU A 65 -8.25 -3.11 6.33
C GLU A 65 -8.99 -2.24 7.35
N PRO A 66 -9.46 -2.80 8.47
CA PRO A 66 -10.01 -2.00 9.56
C PRO A 66 -9.05 -0.87 9.97
N ALA A 67 -9.59 0.32 10.25
CA ALA A 67 -8.86 1.53 10.65
C ALA A 67 -7.95 2.18 9.58
N SER A 68 -7.89 1.68 8.34
CA SER A 68 -7.16 2.35 7.25
C SER A 68 -7.87 3.60 6.70
N LEU A 69 -9.20 3.65 6.77
CA LEU A 69 -10.03 4.77 6.31
C LEU A 69 -11.08 5.12 7.37
N THR A 70 -11.29 6.40 7.61
CA THR A 70 -12.37 6.92 8.45
C THR A 70 -13.74 6.71 7.80
N THR A 71 -14.82 6.73 8.59
CA THR A 71 -16.19 6.65 8.07
C THR A 71 -16.51 7.77 7.07
N ALA A 72 -15.94 8.96 7.28
CA ALA A 72 -16.12 10.10 6.39
C ALA A 72 -15.45 9.86 5.01
N GLU A 73 -14.23 9.29 5.00
CA GLU A 73 -13.52 8.94 3.76
C GLU A 73 -14.21 7.79 3.01
N GLN A 74 -14.75 6.80 3.74
CA GLN A 74 -15.52 5.73 3.13
C GLN A 74 -16.80 6.27 2.46
N ALA A 75 -17.48 7.23 3.10
CA ALA A 75 -18.70 7.84 2.56
C ALA A 75 -18.44 8.82 1.41
N SER A 76 -17.24 9.40 1.32
CA SER A 76 -16.88 10.34 0.25
C SER A 76 -16.47 9.66 -1.04
N TRP A 77 -16.14 8.36 -0.99
CA TRP A 77 -15.74 7.61 -2.17
C TRP A 77 -16.85 7.56 -3.22
N LYS A 78 -16.49 7.88 -4.45
CA LYS A 78 -17.34 7.73 -5.63
C LYS A 78 -16.59 6.83 -6.61
N PRO A 79 -17.22 5.75 -7.11
CA PRO A 79 -16.66 4.98 -8.21
C PRO A 79 -16.27 5.93 -9.33
N TRP A 80 -15.11 5.68 -9.94
CA TRP A 80 -14.86 6.29 -11.23
C TRP A 80 -15.87 5.68 -12.19
N GLY A 81 -16.52 6.54 -12.99
CA GLY A 81 -17.71 6.20 -13.77
C GLY A 81 -17.65 4.78 -14.34
N THR A 82 -18.77 4.05 -14.23
CA THR A 82 -18.91 2.70 -14.76
C THR A 82 -18.41 2.66 -16.21
N PRO A 83 -17.69 1.61 -16.64
CA PRO A 83 -17.50 1.39 -18.07
C PRO A 83 -18.85 1.33 -18.80
#